data_AF-A0A7V8UAA7-F1
#
_entry.id   AF-A0A7V8UAA7-F1
#
_cell.length_a   1.000
_cell.length_b   1.000
_cell.length_c   1.000
_cell.angle_alpha   90.00
_cell.angle_beta   90.00
_cell.angle_gamma   90.00
#
_symmetry.space_group_name_H-M   'P 1'
#
loop_
_entity.id
_entity.type
_entity.pdbx_description
1 polymer ?
#
loop_
_entity_poly.entity_id
_entity_poly.type
_entity_poly.pdbx_seq_one_letter_code
_entity_poly.pdbx_strand_id
1 'polypeptide(L)'
;MDGKLFARIGAIVFVAVAVTATAIEMSRKEEAPPAAAVRQVEETPIDPLRAGQRRCQLLGEAAAHDTECLRVWAETRDRFLGVAPAPRQPAEGP
;
A
#
# COMPACT_ATOMS: atom_id res chain seq x y z
N MET A 1 -40.80 5.79 -17.87
CA MET A 1 -39.49 5.27 -17.42
C MET A 1 -38.98 4.35 -18.50
N ASP A 2 -37.80 4.62 -19.06
CA ASP A 2 -37.20 3.84 -20.14
C ASP A 2 -36.65 2.51 -19.61
N GLY A 3 -37.54 1.57 -19.28
CA GLY A 3 -37.18 0.23 -18.79
C GLY A 3 -36.22 -0.51 -19.73
N LYS A 4 -36.25 -0.17 -21.03
CA LYS A 4 -35.31 -0.69 -22.02
C LYS A 4 -33.88 -0.15 -21.86
N LEU A 5 -33.72 1.08 -21.39
CA LEU A 5 -32.42 1.65 -21.05
C LEU A 5 -31.87 0.98 -19.78
N PHE A 6 -32.70 0.84 -18.75
CA PHE A 6 -32.31 0.16 -17.51
C PHE A 6 -31.92 -1.31 -17.74
N ALA A 7 -32.66 -2.03 -18.57
CA ALA A 7 -32.33 -3.40 -18.94
C ALA A 7 -30.99 -3.51 -19.68
N ARG A 8 -30.69 -2.56 -20.59
CA ARG A 8 -29.40 -2.50 -21.29
C ARG A 8 -28.24 -2.22 -20.34
N ILE A 9 -28.42 -1.24 -19.45
CA ILE A 9 -27.39 -0.90 -18.45
C ILE A 9 -27.11 -2.10 -17.56
N GLY A 10 -28.16 -2.76 -17.05
CA GLY A 10 -28.02 -3.97 -16.23
C GLY A 10 -27.26 -5.10 -16.96
N ALA A 11 -27.61 -5.34 -18.23
CA ALA A 11 -26.93 -6.35 -19.04
C ALA A 11 -25.44 -6.02 -19.26
N ILE A 12 -25.11 -4.75 -19.55
CA ILE A 12 -23.72 -4.30 -19.75
C ILE A 12 -22.90 -4.48 -18.47
N VAL A 13 -23.45 -4.06 -17.32
CA VAL A 13 -22.77 -4.20 -16.01
C VAL A 13 -22.54 -5.68 -15.69
N PHE A 14 -23.54 -6.53 -15.90
CA PHE A 14 -23.40 -7.96 -15.66
C PHE A 14 -22.31 -8.60 -16.53
N VAL A 15 -22.27 -8.27 -17.84
CA VAL A 15 -21.23 -8.75 -18.74
C VAL A 15 -19.84 -8.25 -18.30
N ALA A 16 -19.71 -6.98 -17.92
CA ALA A 16 -18.44 -6.43 -17.44
C ALA A 16 -17.93 -7.14 -16.18
N VAL A 17 -18.82 -7.42 -15.22
CA VAL A 17 -18.49 -8.18 -13.99
C VAL A 17 -18.09 -9.61 -14.33
N ALA A 18 -18.83 -10.28 -15.22
CA ALA A 18 -18.51 -11.64 -15.66
C ALA A 18 -17.12 -11.72 -16.32
N VAL A 19 -16.81 -10.80 -17.23
CA VAL A 19 -15.50 -10.72 -17.91
C VAL A 19 -14.38 -10.49 -16.88
N THR A 20 -14.56 -9.54 -15.96
CA THR A 20 -13.57 -9.26 -14.92
C THR A 20 -13.34 -10.48 -14.03
N ALA A 21 -14.40 -11.17 -13.62
CA ALA A 21 -14.29 -12.40 -12.82
C ALA A 21 -13.55 -13.51 -13.57
N THR A 22 -13.82 -13.69 -14.88
CA THR A 22 -13.10 -14.68 -15.70
C THR A 22 -11.62 -14.33 -15.88
N ALA A 23 -11.29 -13.04 -16.03
CA ALA A 23 -9.90 -12.60 -16.13
C ALA A 23 -9.13 -12.87 -14.83
N ILE A 24 -9.76 -12.62 -13.67
CA ILE A 24 -9.18 -12.93 -12.36
C ILE A 24 -9.00 -14.44 -12.19
N GLU A 25 -10.00 -15.25 -12.52
CA GLU A 25 -9.91 -16.72 -12.47
C GLU A 25 -8.78 -17.26 -13.35
N MET A 26 -8.59 -16.70 -14.56
CA MET A 26 -7.48 -17.08 -15.44
C MET A 26 -6.12 -16.66 -14.86
N SER A 27 -5.97 -15.41 -14.41
CA SER A 27 -4.74 -14.94 -13.73
C SER A 27 -4.42 -15.79 -12.51
N ARG A 28 -5.43 -16.16 -11.72
CA ARG A 28 -5.30 -16.97 -10.50
C ARG A 28 -5.00 -18.45 -10.76
N LYS A 29 -5.30 -18.96 -11.96
CA LYS A 29 -4.90 -20.32 -12.39
C LYS A 29 -3.45 -20.35 -12.86
N GLU A 30 -3.00 -19.28 -13.50
CA GLU A 30 -1.58 -19.06 -13.82
C GLU A 30 -0.77 -18.81 -12.53
N GLU A 31 -1.36 -18.08 -11.58
CA GLU A 31 -0.89 -17.84 -10.22
C GLU A 31 -1.54 -18.81 -9.21
N ALA A 32 -1.46 -20.13 -9.44
CA ALA A 32 -1.73 -21.09 -8.38
C ALA A 32 -1.10 -20.55 -7.08
N PRO A 33 -1.90 -20.36 -6.00
CA PRO A 33 -1.54 -19.45 -4.92
C PRO A 33 -0.15 -19.83 -4.45
N PRO A 34 0.85 -18.91 -4.45
CA PRO A 34 2.14 -19.24 -3.89
C PRO A 34 1.86 -19.70 -2.48
N ALA A 35 2.04 -21.00 -2.25
CA ALA A 35 1.85 -21.66 -0.97
C ALA A 35 2.43 -20.73 0.07
N ALA A 36 1.51 -20.18 0.90
CA ALA A 36 1.72 -19.10 1.85
C ALA A 36 3.07 -18.45 1.62
N ALA A 37 3.15 -17.40 0.79
CA ALA A 37 4.37 -16.63 0.61
C ALA A 37 5.00 -16.50 1.98
N VAL A 38 5.97 -17.37 2.26
CA VAL A 38 6.88 -17.27 3.37
C VAL A 38 7.63 -16.10 2.85
N ARG A 39 7.09 -14.92 3.15
CA ARG A 39 7.82 -13.67 3.15
C ARG A 39 9.03 -14.12 3.90
N GLN A 40 10.12 -14.30 3.18
CA GLN A 40 11.41 -14.47 3.78
C GLN A 40 11.48 -13.22 4.62
N VAL A 41 11.13 -13.37 5.89
CA VAL A 41 11.50 -12.45 6.94
C VAL A 41 12.98 -12.73 7.01
N GLU A 42 13.68 -12.21 6.00
CA GLU A 42 15.03 -11.78 6.15
C GLU A 42 14.93 -10.93 7.40
N GLU A 43 15.54 -11.50 8.45
CA GLU A 43 15.51 -11.08 9.82
C GLU A 43 16.13 -9.70 9.87
N THR A 44 15.35 -8.73 9.39
CA THR A 44 15.77 -7.37 9.22
C THR A 44 15.83 -6.90 10.66
N PRO A 45 17.03 -6.54 11.16
CA PRO A 45 17.20 -6.13 12.54
C PRO A 45 16.12 -5.10 12.82
N ILE A 46 15.29 -5.35 13.85
CA ILE A 46 14.07 -4.60 14.21
C ILE A 46 14.18 -3.17 13.68
N ASP A 47 13.62 -2.91 12.50
CA ASP A 47 13.91 -1.65 11.83
C ASP A 47 13.26 -0.56 12.68
N PRO A 48 14.04 0.34 13.32
CA PRO A 48 13.49 1.37 14.19
C PRO A 48 12.49 2.25 13.43
N LEU A 49 12.62 2.32 12.10
CA LEU A 49 11.72 3.03 11.22
C LEU A 49 10.31 2.43 11.20
N ARG A 50 10.19 1.11 11.35
CA ARG A 50 8.90 0.40 11.37
C ARG A 50 8.07 0.74 12.60
N ALA A 51 8.73 0.98 13.74
CA ALA A 51 8.06 1.43 14.96
C ALA A 51 7.56 2.88 14.80
N GLY A 52 8.38 3.76 14.23
CA GLY A 52 7.98 5.14 13.90
C GLY A 52 6.81 5.20 12.92
N GLN A 53 6.87 4.40 11.86
CA GLN A 53 5.79 4.30 10.87
C GLN A 53 4.47 3.86 11.51
N ARG A 54 4.49 2.83 12.37
CA ARG A 54 3.28 2.36 13.07
C ARG A 54 2.68 3.43 13.96
N ARG A 55 3.50 4.17 14.72
CA ARG A 55 3.02 5.30 15.53
C ARG A 55 2.33 6.35 14.66
N CYS A 56 2.92 6.72 13.53
CA CYS A 56 2.35 7.71 12.63
C CYS A 56 1.08 7.22 11.92
N GLN A 57 0.98 5.93 11.62
CA GLN A 57 -0.26 5.34 11.09
C GLN A 57 -1.41 5.40 12.10
N LEU A 58 -1.13 5.18 13.40
CA LEU A 58 -2.14 5.27 14.45
C LEU A 58 -2.66 6.70 14.65
N LEU A 59 -1.85 7.71 14.35
CA LEU A 59 -2.25 9.12 14.38
C LEU A 59 -3.15 9.51 13.19
N GLY A 60 -3.11 8.76 12.09
CA GLY A 60 -3.92 9.01 10.91
C GLY A 60 -3.64 10.38 10.28
N GLU A 61 -4.69 11.16 10.02
CA GLU A 61 -4.58 12.49 9.39
C GLU A 61 -3.71 13.46 10.22
N ALA A 62 -3.77 13.38 11.56
CA ALA A 62 -2.97 14.25 12.44
C ALA A 62 -1.45 14.10 12.19
N ALA A 63 -1.01 12.94 11.70
CA ALA A 63 0.39 12.70 11.33
C ALA A 63 0.88 13.57 10.17
N ALA A 64 -0.03 14.08 9.31
CA ALA A 64 0.32 14.96 8.20
C ALA A 64 0.83 16.34 8.68
N HIS A 65 0.51 16.71 9.93
CA HIS A 65 0.96 17.95 10.57
C HIS A 65 2.04 17.72 11.63
N ASP A 66 2.45 16.47 11.86
CA ASP A 66 3.47 16.10 12.84
C ASP A 66 4.85 16.02 12.18
N THR A 67 5.79 16.84 12.67
CA THR A 67 7.13 16.97 12.09
C THR A 67 7.95 15.68 12.21
N GLU A 68 7.78 14.92 13.28
CA GLU A 68 8.45 13.62 13.44
C GLU A 68 7.90 12.58 12.47
N CYS A 69 6.60 12.59 12.20
CA CYS A 69 5.98 11.70 11.23
C CYS A 69 6.38 12.01 9.79
N LEU A 70 6.46 13.30 9.44
CA LEU A 70 6.98 13.72 8.15
C LEU A 70 8.43 13.24 7.94
N ARG A 71 9.27 13.32 8.98
CA ARG A 71 10.66 12.83 8.95
C ARG A 71 10.73 11.31 8.73
N VAL A 72 9.91 10.54 9.45
CA VAL A 72 9.86 9.08 9.33
C VAL A 72 9.46 8.65 7.91
N TRP A 73 8.48 9.32 7.29
CA TRP A 73 8.08 9.02 5.92
C TRP A 73 9.15 9.38 4.89
N ALA A 74 9.82 10.52 5.05
CA ALA A 74 10.94 10.90 4.18
C ALA A 74 12.05 9.84 4.21
N GLU A 75 12.47 9.43 5.42
CA GLU A 75 13.51 8.40 5.60
C GLU A 75 13.07 7.03 5.04
N THR A 76 11.78 6.69 5.16
CA THR A 76 11.22 5.45 4.60
C THR A 76 11.25 5.46 3.08
N ARG A 77 10.84 6.58 2.48
CA ARG A 77 10.84 6.79 1.04
C ARG A 77 12.26 6.73 0.50
N ASP A 78 13.19 7.44 1.13
CA ASP A 78 14.58 7.51 0.68
C ASP A 78 15.22 6.11 0.71
N ARG A 79 14.98 5.33 1.77
CA ARG A 79 15.40 3.92 1.85
C ARG A 79 14.78 3.05 0.76
N PHE A 80 13.47 3.20 0.50
CA PHE A 80 12.79 2.44 -0.55
C PHE A 80 13.32 2.78 -1.95
N LEU A 81 13.62 4.05 -2.19
CA LEU A 81 14.16 4.53 -3.46
C LEU A 81 15.68 4.27 -3.60
N GLY A 82 16.34 3.72 -2.57
CA GLY A 82 17.78 3.53 -2.57
C GLY A 82 18.58 4.84 -2.54
N VAL A 83 17.92 5.96 -2.18
CA VAL A 83 18.58 7.24 -1.96
C VAL A 83 19.29 7.15 -0.61
N ALA A 84 20.61 7.21 -0.62
CA ALA A 84 21.39 7.20 0.62
C ALA A 84 20.90 8.35 1.52
N PRO A 85 20.55 8.07 2.80
CA PRO A 85 20.06 9.10 3.69
C PRO A 85 21.13 10.20 3.80
N ALA A 86 20.71 11.46 3.61
CA ALA A 86 21.58 12.60 3.88
C ALA A 86 22.10 12.49 5.33
N PRO A 87 23.35 12.88 5.61
CA PRO A 87 23.91 12.80 6.95
C PRO A 87 22.98 13.48 7.96
N ARG A 88 22.60 12.74 9.02
CA ARG A 88 21.81 13.29 10.13
C ARG A 88 22.57 14.48 10.73
N GLN A 89 22.12 15.69 10.44
CA GLN A 89 22.52 16.88 11.19
C GLN A 89 21.93 16.72 12.61
N PRO A 90 22.74 16.80 13.67
CA PRO A 90 22.23 16.79 15.04
C PRO A 90 21.18 17.89 15.17
N ALA A 91 20.01 17.54 15.70
CA ALA A 91 19.03 18.55 16.10
C ALA A 91 19.64 19.33 17.27
N GLU A 92 20.19 20.51 16.98
CA GLU A 92 20.56 21.53 17.95
C GLU A 92 19.25 21.99 18.63
N GLY A 93 19.00 21.47 19.82
CA GLY A 93 17.90 21.92 20.67
C GLY A 93 18.31 23.12 21.53
N PRO A 94 17.37 23.97 21.95
CA PRO A 94 17.46 24.72 23.18
C PRO A 94 16.96 23.92 24.39
#